data_AF-A0A923LX27-F1
#
_entry.id   AF-A0A923LX27-F1
#
_cell.length_a   1.000
_cell.length_b   1.000
_cell.length_c   1.000
_cell.angle_alpha   90.00
_cell.angle_beta   90.00
_cell.angle_gamma   90.00
#
_symmetry.space_group_name_H-M   'P 1'
#
loop_
_entity.id
_entity.type
_entity.pdbx_description
1 polymer ?
#
loop_
_entity_poly.entity_id
_entity_poly.type
_entity_poly.pdbx_seq_one_letter_code
_entity_poly.pdbx_strand_id
1 'polypeptide(L)' 'MKIKSTADGSTWFYCPICGRKLFKVIRHTQCRDFPAWCRGCKREILVNIDGQTIFAAASAQAGVS' A
#
# COMPACT_ATOMS: atom_id res chain seq x y z
N MET A 1 -3.13 0.25 -5.16
CA MET A 1 -2.23 0.12 -3.99
C MET A 1 -2.54 -1.21 -3.31
N LYS A 2 -1.60 -2.17 -3.23
CA LYS A 2 -1.86 -3.49 -2.63
C LYS A 2 -1.05 -3.63 -1.35
N ILE A 3 -1.57 -3.11 -0.24
CA ILE A 3 -1.06 -3.44 1.09
C ILE A 3 -1.70 -4.77 1.50
N LYS A 4 -0.89 -5.73 1.94
CA LYS A 4 -1.40 -7.01 2.46
C LYS A 4 -0.77 -7.32 3.81
N SER A 5 -1.59 -7.82 4.72
CA SER A 5 -1.17 -8.42 5.99
C SER A 5 -0.71 -9.85 5.73
N THR A 6 0.43 -10.23 6.28
CA THR A 6 0.92 -11.62 6.25
C THR A 6 0.42 -12.36 7.50
N ALA A 7 0.42 -13.70 7.49
CA ALA A 7 0.01 -14.52 8.63
C ALA A 7 0.80 -14.21 9.93
N ASP A 8 2.05 -13.76 9.79
CA ASP A 8 2.93 -13.30 10.87
C ASP A 8 2.54 -11.91 11.46
N GLY A 9 1.41 -11.33 11.05
CA GLY A 9 0.98 -9.99 11.47
C GLY A 9 1.75 -8.83 10.82
N SER A 10 2.82 -9.13 10.08
CA SER A 10 3.59 -8.13 9.31
C SER A 10 2.80 -7.63 8.09
N THR A 11 2.66 -6.31 7.97
CA THR A 11 2.03 -5.66 6.81
C THR A 11 3.10 -5.28 5.78
N TRP A 12 2.84 -5.56 4.50
CA TRP A 12 3.78 -5.29 3.41
C TRP A 12 3.12 -4.51 2.28
N PHE A 13 3.88 -3.61 1.68
CA PHE A 13 3.53 -2.95 0.44
C PHE A 13 3.95 -3.84 -0.74
N TYR A 14 2.99 -4.16 -1.61
CA TYR A 14 3.23 -4.92 -2.82
C TYR A 14 3.13 -4.03 -4.05
N CYS A 15 3.93 -4.37 -5.06
CA CYS A 15 4.01 -3.66 -6.31
C CYS A 15 2.63 -3.65 -6.98
N PRO A 16 2.07 -2.48 -7.31
CA PRO A 16 0.78 -2.42 -8.00
C PRO A 16 0.86 -3.03 -9.42
N ILE A 17 2.05 -3.08 -10.01
CA ILE A 17 2.28 -3.56 -11.37
C ILE A 17 2.45 -5.10 -11.40
N CYS A 18 3.37 -5.65 -10.60
CA CYS A 18 3.71 -7.09 -10.65
C CYS A 18 3.31 -7.89 -9.41
N GLY A 19 2.78 -7.24 -8.36
CA GLY A 19 2.37 -7.92 -7.13
C GLY A 19 3.52 -8.48 -6.28
N ARG A 20 4.78 -8.10 -6.54
CA ARG A 20 5.92 -8.49 -5.69
C ARG A 20 6.02 -7.63 -4.44
N LYS A 21 6.54 -8.22 -3.36
CA LYS A 21 6.81 -7.53 -2.10
C LYS A 21 7.91 -6.47 -2.29
N LEU A 22 7.67 -5.24 -1.83
CA LEU A 22 8.66 -4.15 -1.86
C LEU A 22 9.24 -3.90 -0.47
N PHE A 23 8.45 -3.38 0.47
CA PHE A 23 8.91 -3.00 1.81
C PHE A 23 7.82 -3.20 2.86
N LYS A 24 8.24 -3.31 4.13
CA LYS A 24 7.36 -3.51 5.28
C LYS A 24 6.71 -2.18 5.65
N VAL A 25 5.41 -2.21 5.94
CA VAL A 25 4.64 -1.06 6.41
C VAL A 25 4.32 -1.31 7.88
N ILE A 26 4.67 -0.38 8.75
CA ILE A 26 4.29 -0.36 10.16
C ILE A 26 3.22 0.72 10.38
N ARG A 27 2.51 0.69 11.52
CA ARG A 27 1.40 1.62 11.81
C ARG A 27 1.78 3.10 11.67
N HIS A 28 3.04 3.44 11.90
CA HIS A 28 3.56 4.81 11.82
C HIS A 28 4.37 5.09 10.53
N THR A 29 4.41 4.16 9.58
CA THR A 29 5.09 4.38 8.30
C THR A 29 4.32 5.45 7.53
N GLN A 30 4.98 6.56 7.27
CA GLN A 30 4.48 7.66 6.46
C GLN A 30 5.52 7.95 5.38
N CYS A 31 5.09 8.03 4.13
CA CYS A 31 5.95 8.29 2.98
C CYS A 31 5.21 9.19 2.01
N ARG A 32 5.84 10.27 1.56
CA ARG A 32 5.33 11.14 0.50
C ARG A 32 6.37 11.19 -0.62
N ASP A 33 5.92 11.02 -1.85
CA ASP A 33 6.71 10.99 -3.07
C ASP A 33 7.94 10.07 -2.98
N PHE A 34 7.78 8.93 -2.29
CA PHE A 34 8.89 8.01 -2.04
C PHE A 34 9.16 7.12 -3.27
N PRO A 35 10.34 7.21 -3.90
CA PRO A 35 10.68 6.38 -5.05
C PRO A 35 11.04 4.95 -4.59
N ALA A 36 10.10 4.02 -4.73
CA ALA A 36 10.31 2.62 -4.40
C ALA A 36 10.76 1.84 -5.64
N TRP A 37 11.97 1.27 -5.59
CA TRP A 37 12.48 0.44 -6.69
C TRP A 37 11.85 -0.96 -6.71
N CYS A 38 11.17 -1.31 -7.80
CA CYS A 38 10.63 -2.65 -7.99
C CYS A 38 11.60 -3.54 -8.79
N ARG A 39 12.21 -4.53 -8.14
CA ARG A 39 13.09 -5.52 -8.81
C ARG A 39 12.40 -6.36 -9.89
N GLY A 40 11.08 -6.55 -9.79
CA GLY A 40 10.30 -7.28 -10.81
C GLY A 40 10.02 -6.47 -12.06
N CYS A 41 9.70 -5.18 -11.90
CA CYS A 41 9.38 -4.28 -13.01
C CYS A 41 10.60 -3.49 -13.52
N LYS A 42 11.73 -3.57 -12.80
CA LYS A 42 12.98 -2.84 -13.05
C LYS A 42 12.76 -1.33 -13.26
N ARG A 43 11.89 -0.75 -12.43
CA ARG A 43 11.54 0.67 -12.48
C ARG A 43 11.19 1.19 -11.08
N GLU A 44 11.25 2.50 -10.94
CA GLU A 44 10.79 3.22 -9.76
C GLU A 44 9.28 3.41 -9.79
N ILE A 45 8.68 3.37 -8.61
CA ILE A 45 7.26 3.59 -8.40
C ILE A 45 7.16 4.63 -7.30
N LEU A 46 6.46 5.73 -7.56
CA LEU A 46 6.16 6.71 -6.53
C LEU A 46 5.15 6.12 -5.55
N VAL A 47 5.53 6.08 -4.28
CA VAL A 47 4.69 5.56 -3.21
C VAL A 47 4.34 6.69 -2.24
N ASN A 48 3.03 6.89 -2.09
CA ASN A 48 2.44 7.77 -1.10
C ASN A 48 1.70 6.90 -0.07
N ILE A 49 2.21 6.90 1.17
CA ILE A 49 1.58 6.28 2.33
C ILE A 49 1.33 7.41 3.32
N ASP A 50 0.09 7.83 3.40
CA ASP A 50 -0.37 8.67 4.49
C ASP A 50 -0.67 7.75 5.69
N GLY A 51 -0.19 8.11 6.87
CA GLY A 51 -0.36 7.32 8.10
C GLY A 51 -1.81 7.34 8.58
N GLN A 52 -2.73 6.79 7.79
CA GLN A 52 -4.15 6.85 8.07
C GLN A 52 -4.47 5.91 9.23
N THR A 53 -4.84 6.49 10.38
CA THR A 53 -5.73 5.84 11.35
C THR A 53 -6.96 5.35 10.58
N ILE A 54 -7.05 4.05 10.33
CA ILE A 54 -8.12 3.45 9.53
C ILE A 54 -9.39 3.44 10.39
N PHE A 55 -10.26 4.45 10.25
CA PHE A 55 -11.67 4.27 10.57
C PHE A 55 -12.32 3.53 9.41
N ALA A 56 -12.70 2.27 9.63
CA ALA A 56 -13.42 1.48 8.64
C ALA A 56 -14.84 2.05 8.47
N ALA A 57 -15.02 2.98 7.54
CA ALA A 57 -16.35 3.26 7.00
C ALA A 57 -16.56 2.26 5.84
N ALA A 58 -17.39 1.24 6.08
CA ALA A 58 -17.92 0.40 5.02
C ALA A 58 -18.58 1.32 3.98
N SER A 59 -18.05 1.36 2.77
CA SER A 59 -18.65 2.11 1.67
C SER A 59 -19.96 1.41 1.30
N ALA A 60 -21.07 1.92 1.84
CA ALA A 60 -22.39 1.71 1.24
C ALA A 60 -22.36 2.39 -0.13
N GLN A 61 -22.57 1.59 -1.18
CA GLN A 61 -22.74 2.08 -2.53
C GLN A 61 -24.03 2.92 -2.57
N ALA A 62 -23.90 4.25 -2.55
CA ALA A 62 -24.99 5.13 -2.91
C ALA A 62 -25.00 5.24 -4.44
N GLY A 63 -26.02 4.63 -5.06
CA GLY A 63 -26.33 4.85 -6.46
C GLY A 63 -26.55 6.34 -6.75
N VAL A 64 -26.02 6.79 -7.87
CA VAL A 64 -26.32 8.08 -8.47
C VAL A 64 -27.03 7.78 -9.79
N SER A 65 -28.23 8.37 -9.90
CA SER A 65 -29.25 8.24 -10.94
C SER A 65 -28.77 8.37 -12.37
#